data_AF-A0A5C4N4F3-F1
#
_entry.id   AF-A0A5C4N4F3-F1
#
_cell.length_a   1.000
_cell.length_b   1.000
_cell.length_c   1.000
_cell.angle_alpha   90.00
_cell.angle_beta   90.00
_cell.angle_gamma   90.00
#
_symmetry.space_group_name_H-M   'P 1'
#
loop_
_entity.id
_entity.type
_entity.pdbx_description
1 polymer ?
#
loop_
_entity_poly.entity_id
_entity_poly.type
_entity_poly.pdbx_seq_one_letter_code
_entity_poly.pdbx_strand_id
1 'polypeptide(L)' 'MHDTYSLLRHIADSWVLLALFLFFLGAILFAWRPGSRPLHEDAGRVPFRHDDRPLPDDASPSEVRI' A
#
# COMPACT_ATOMS: atom_id res chain seq x y z
N MET A 1 27.40 39.83 25.71
CA MET A 1 25.95 39.54 25.91
C MET A 1 25.31 38.88 24.68
N HIS A 2 26.04 38.10 23.86
CA HIS A 2 25.48 37.54 22.61
C HIS A 2 25.69 36.02 22.44
N ASP A 3 26.25 35.35 23.43
CA ASP A 3 26.66 33.96 23.30
C ASP A 3 25.47 32.98 23.41
N THR A 4 24.61 33.16 24.41
CA THR A 4 23.47 32.25 24.65
C THR A 4 22.38 32.39 23.60
N TYR A 5 22.06 33.61 23.18
CA TYR A 5 21.02 33.87 22.17
C TYR A 5 21.40 33.30 20.80
N SER A 6 22.68 33.44 20.42
CA SER A 6 23.19 32.92 19.15
C SER A 6 23.14 31.38 19.10
N LEU A 7 23.50 30.71 20.20
CA LEU A 7 23.41 29.25 20.34
C LEU A 7 21.97 28.74 20.17
N LEU A 8 21.03 29.33 20.91
CA LEU A 8 19.61 28.95 20.87
C LEU A 8 19.01 29.21 19.48
N ARG A 9 19.40 30.31 18.82
CA ARG A 9 18.95 30.66 17.48
C ARG A 9 19.48 29.69 16.41
N HIS A 10 20.75 29.28 16.49
CA HIS A 10 21.32 28.29 15.57
C HIS A 10 20.59 26.94 15.66
N ILE A 11 20.24 26.54 16.88
CA ILE A 11 19.44 25.34 17.11
C ILE A 11 18.05 25.54 16.49
N ALA A 12 17.35 26.64 16.82
CA ALA A 12 16.00 26.96 16.32
C ALA A 12 15.90 27.00 14.79
N ASP A 13 16.86 27.63 14.11
CA ASP A 13 16.87 27.75 12.65
C ASP A 13 17.12 26.39 11.95
N SER A 14 17.71 25.40 12.65
CA SER A 14 18.02 24.07 12.08
C SER A 14 16.89 23.04 12.23
N TRP A 15 15.88 23.30 13.07
CA TRP A 15 14.81 22.34 13.37
C TRP A 15 13.86 22.07 12.20
N VAL A 16 13.55 23.08 11.40
CA VAL A 16 12.63 22.94 10.26
C VAL A 16 13.24 22.05 9.18
N LEU A 17 14.53 22.26 8.88
CA LEU A 17 15.31 21.41 7.97
C LEU A 17 15.37 19.96 8.49
N LEU A 18 15.60 19.77 9.79
CA LEU A 18 15.63 18.45 10.40
C LEU A 18 14.27 17.74 10.34
N ALA A 19 13.17 18.46 10.58
CA ALA A 19 11.82 17.93 10.50
C ALA A 19 11.48 17.45 9.08
N LEU A 20 11.82 18.24 8.06
CA LEU A 20 11.64 17.86 6.65
C LEU A 20 12.50 16.64 6.27
N PHE A 21 13.74 16.58 6.77
CA PHE A 21 14.62 15.43 6.55
C PHE A 21 14.09 14.14 7.19
N LEU A 22 13.62 14.21 8.43
CA LEU A 22 12.98 13.08 9.11
C LEU A 22 11.67 12.66 8.43
N PHE A 23 10.86 13.61 7.98
CA PHE A 23 9.65 13.34 7.19
C PHE A 23 9.99 12.60 5.89
N PHE A 24 11.03 13.05 5.19
CA PHE A 24 11.50 12.40 3.96
C PHE A 24 11.97 10.97 4.21
N LEU A 25 12.78 10.73 5.25
CA LEU A 25 13.14 9.37 5.67
C LEU A 25 11.89 8.55 6.03
N GLY A 26 10.94 9.13 6.75
CA GLY A 26 9.66 8.50 7.07
C GLY A 26 8.88 8.09 5.81
N ALA A 27 8.88 8.92 4.77
CA ALA A 27 8.26 8.61 3.49
C ALA A 27 8.98 7.47 2.75
N ILE A 28 10.32 7.44 2.76
CA ILE A 28 11.10 6.33 2.20
C ILE A 28 10.77 5.02 2.92
N LEU A 29 10.78 5.04 4.25
CA LEU A 29 10.44 3.88 5.08
C LEU A 29 8.99 3.44 4.87
N PHE A 30 8.07 4.39 4.66
CA PHE A 30 6.68 4.11 4.33
C PHE A 30 6.53 3.47 2.94
N ALA A 31 7.32 3.89 1.95
CA ALA A 31 7.35 3.25 0.63
C ALA A 31 7.86 1.81 0.69
N TRP A 32 8.78 1.51 1.61
CA TRP A 32 9.24 0.14 1.88
C TRP A 32 8.29 -0.66 2.79
N ARG A 33 7.35 -0.01 3.50
CA ARG A 33 6.38 -0.71 4.34
C ARG A 33 5.47 -1.55 3.44
N PRO A 34 5.48 -2.89 3.56
CA PRO A 34 4.70 -3.79 2.71
C PRO A 34 3.21 -3.83 3.14
N GLY A 35 2.59 -2.66 3.35
CA GLY A 35 1.30 -2.53 4.00
C GLY A 35 0.07 -2.74 3.11
N SER A 36 0.20 -2.67 1.78
CA SER A 36 -0.96 -2.82 0.87
C SER A 36 -1.00 -4.15 0.11
N ARG A 37 0.05 -4.98 0.24
CA ARG A 37 0.12 -6.27 -0.47
C ARG A 37 -1.06 -7.22 -0.17
N PRO A 38 -1.61 -7.33 1.06
CA PRO A 38 -2.66 -8.32 1.29
C PRO A 38 -4.03 -7.94 0.70
N LEU A 39 -4.34 -6.65 0.49
CA LEU A 39 -5.65 -6.24 -0.05
C LEU A 39 -5.71 -6.35 -1.59
N HIS A 40 -4.58 -6.13 -2.28
CA HIS A 40 -4.51 -6.28 -3.73
C HIS A 40 -4.48 -7.75 -4.19
N GLU A 41 -3.98 -8.65 -3.34
CA GLU A 41 -4.02 -10.08 -3.60
C GLU A 41 -5.44 -10.67 -3.57
N ASP A 42 -6.38 -10.04 -2.85
CA ASP A 42 -7.75 -10.55 -2.74
C ASP A 42 -8.62 -10.14 -3.94
N ALA A 43 -8.38 -8.95 -4.50
CA ALA A 43 -9.05 -8.47 -5.71
C ALA A 43 -8.65 -9.27 -6.98
N GLY A 44 -7.39 -9.69 -7.07
CA GLY A 44 -6.88 -10.50 -8.18
C GLY A 44 -7.40 -11.94 -8.19
N ARG A 45 -7.91 -12.44 -7.07
CA ARG A 45 -8.48 -13.80 -6.96
C ARG A 45 -9.96 -13.86 -7.31
N VAL A 46 -10.65 -12.72 -7.48
CA VAL A 46 -12.08 -12.68 -7.86
C VAL A 46 -12.38 -13.40 -9.19
N PRO A 47 -11.58 -13.24 -10.27
CA PRO A 47 -11.84 -13.94 -11.53
C PRO A 47 -11.59 -15.46 -11.42
N PHE A 48 -10.58 -15.88 -10.66
CA PHE A 48 -10.15 -17.29 -10.55
C PHE A 48 -10.90 -18.09 -9.47
N ARG A 49 -11.71 -17.43 -8.64
CA ARG A 49 -12.53 -18.07 -7.58
C ARG A 49 -13.59 -19.05 -8.09
N HIS A 50 -13.84 -19.07 -9.40
CA HIS A 50 -14.85 -19.91 -10.03
C HIS A 50 -14.28 -20.97 -10.98
N ASP A 51 -12.97 -20.97 -11.25
CA ASP A 51 -12.33 -21.96 -12.13
C ASP A 51 -12.22 -23.35 -11.47
N ASP A 52 -12.27 -23.44 -10.14
CA ASP A 52 -12.22 -24.70 -9.39
C ASP A 52 -13.54 -25.49 -9.40
N ARG A 53 -14.59 -25.00 -10.07
CA ARG A 53 -15.83 -25.76 -10.24
C ARG A 53 -15.83 -26.37 -11.64
N PRO A 54 -15.69 -27.70 -11.76
CA PRO A 54 -16.02 -28.37 -13.01
C PRO A 54 -17.47 -27.99 -13.35
N LEU A 55 -17.70 -27.51 -14.57
CA LEU A 55 -19.06 -27.37 -15.10
C LEU A 55 -19.77 -28.71 -14.88
N PRO A 56 -20.95 -28.74 -14.22
CA PRO A 56 -21.74 -29.95 -14.18
C PRO A 56 -21.97 -30.42 -15.62
N ASP A 57 -21.67 -31.69 -15.88
CA ASP A 57 -21.72 -32.34 -17.20
C ASP A 57 -23.16 -32.58 -17.69
N ASP A 58 -24.13 -31.82 -17.17
CA ASP A 58 -25.56 -32.01 -17.41
C ASP A 58 -26.17 -31.03 -18.42
N ALA A 59 -25.37 -30.14 -19.01
CA ALA A 59 -25.78 -29.34 -20.18
C ALA A 59 -25.75 -30.15 -21.49
N SER A 60 -26.31 -31.36 -21.47
CA SER A 60 -26.77 -32.01 -22.70
C SER A 60 -28.06 -31.32 -23.13
N PRO A 61 -28.10 -30.61 -24.28
CA PRO A 61 -29.34 -30.15 -24.84
C PRO A 61 -30.11 -31.40 -25.23
N SER A 62 -31.08 -31.78 -24.40
CA SER A 62 -32.04 -32.82 -24.72
C SER A 62 -32.76 -32.39 -25.98
N GLU A 63 -32.33 -33.01 -27.07
CA GLU A 63 -33.10 -33.44 -28.23
C GLU A 63 -34.61 -33.14 -28.05
N VAL A 64 -35.00 -31.91 -28.36
CA VAL A 64 -36.41 -31.52 -28.51
C VAL A 64 -36.86 -32.14 -29.83
N ARG A 65 -37.19 -33.42 -29.75
CA ARG A 65 -37.92 -34.15 -30.79
C ARG A 65 -39.37 -33.68 -30.75
N ILE A 66 -39.73 -32.82 -31.70
CA ILE A 66 -41.12 -32.61 -32.13
C ILE A 66 -41.11 -32.60 -33.66
#